data_AF-A0A3D3CTJ3-F1
#
_entry.id   AF-A0A3D3CTJ3-F1
#
_cell.length_a   1.000
_cell.length_b   1.000
_cell.length_c   1.000
_cell.angle_alpha   90.00
_cell.angle_beta   90.00
_cell.angle_gamma   90.00
#
_symmetry.space_group_name_H-M   'P 1'
#
loop_
_entity.id
_entity.type
_entity.pdbx_description
1 polymer ?
#
loop_
_entity_poly.entity_id
_entity_poly.type
_entity_poly.pdbx_seq_one_letter_code
_entity_poly.pdbx_strand_id
1 'polypeptide(L)' 'MLFFFALLPFLANAQQKTYCNPINIDYGYTPIPNFSEAGRHRATADPVITLYKGDYYLFSTNQWG' A
#
# COMPACT_ATOMS: atom_id res chain seq x y z
N MET A 1 39.94 26.87 -21.52
CA MET A 1 38.49 26.81 -21.78
C MET A 1 38.01 25.35 -21.83
N LEU A 2 38.33 24.55 -20.80
CA LEU A 2 37.99 23.11 -20.75
C LEU A 2 37.77 22.58 -19.31
N PHE A 3 37.95 23.42 -18.28
CA PHE A 3 37.83 23.03 -16.87
C PHE A 3 36.46 23.35 -16.23
N PHE A 4 35.53 23.95 -16.98
CA PHE A 4 34.26 24.42 -16.42
C PHE A 4 33.14 23.37 -16.45
N PHE A 5 33.34 22.23 -17.11
CA PHE A 5 32.30 21.20 -17.29
C PHE A 5 32.34 20.05 -16.26
N ALA A 6 33.33 20.00 -15.38
CA ALA A 6 33.54 18.85 -14.49
C ALA A 6 32.73 18.87 -13.17
N LEU A 7 32.01 19.96 -12.86
CA LEU A 7 31.33 20.15 -11.57
C LEU A 7 29.81 19.95 -11.59
N LEU A 8 29.22 19.61 -12.74
CA LEU A 8 27.76 19.56 -12.92
C LEU A 8 27.01 18.28 -12.49
N PRO A 9 27.60 17.10 -12.15
CA PRO A 9 26.77 15.92 -11.91
C PRO A 9 26.18 15.83 -10.49
N PHE A 10 26.46 16.77 -9.59
CA PHE A 10 26.05 16.66 -8.18
C PHE A 10 24.69 17.29 -7.82
N LEU A 11 24.01 17.96 -8.75
CA LEU A 11 22.73 18.64 -8.48
C LEU A 11 21.49 17.84 -8.87
N ALA A 12 21.62 16.61 -9.38
CA ALA A 12 20.49 15.76 -9.72
C ALA A 12 19.96 15.00 -8.49
N ASN A 13 19.14 15.64 -7.68
CA ASN A 13 18.40 14.96 -6.60
C ASN A 13 17.10 14.37 -7.16
N ALA A 14 17.16 13.14 -7.69
CA ALA A 14 15.97 12.41 -8.10
C ALA A 14 15.22 11.95 -6.85
N GLN A 15 14.31 12.78 -6.34
CA GLN A 15 13.44 12.42 -5.23
C GLN A 15 12.51 11.29 -5.65
N GLN A 16 12.48 10.22 -4.85
CA GLN A 16 11.56 9.11 -5.00
C GLN A 16 10.11 9.66 -4.93
N LYS A 17 9.40 9.68 -6.06
CA LYS A 17 8.01 10.15 -6.13
C LYS A 17 7.01 9.09 -5.68
N THR A 18 7.42 7.83 -5.67
CA THR A 18 6.58 6.69 -5.33
C THR A 18 6.99 6.13 -3.98
N TYR A 19 6.05 6.17 -3.05
CA TYR A 19 6.16 5.50 -1.78
C TYR A 19 5.67 4.05 -1.96
N CYS A 20 6.56 3.08 -1.85
CA CYS A 20 6.13 1.70 -1.60
C CYS A 20 5.69 1.63 -0.14
N ASN A 21 4.55 0.99 0.14
CA ASN A 21 4.14 0.75 1.52
C ASN A 21 5.29 0.05 2.27
N PRO A 22 5.96 0.70 3.25
CA PRO A 22 7.18 0.21 3.90
C PRO A 22 6.88 -0.99 4.79
N ILE A 23 5.60 -1.28 4.99
CA ILE A 23 5.09 -2.42 5.72
C ILE A 23 4.60 -3.43 4.68
N ASN A 24 5.41 -4.47 4.43
CA ASN A 24 4.94 -5.68 3.77
C ASN A 24 4.10 -6.50 4.76
N ILE A 25 2.87 -6.03 5.01
CA ILE A 25 1.90 -6.78 5.79
C ILE A 25 1.12 -7.69 4.84
N ASP A 26 1.20 -9.00 5.09
CA ASP A 26 0.20 -9.95 4.62
C ASP A 26 -1.11 -9.65 5.35
N TYR A 27 -1.86 -8.66 4.85
CA TYR A 27 -3.19 -8.37 5.35
C TYR A 27 -4.14 -9.47 4.86
N GLY A 28 -4.53 -10.34 5.79
CA GLY A 28 -5.56 -11.35 5.59
C GLY A 28 -6.55 -11.26 6.74
N TYR A 29 -7.58 -10.43 6.58
CA TYR A 29 -8.69 -10.38 7.54
C TYR A 29 -9.75 -11.40 7.16
N THR A 30 -10.02 -12.34 8.07
CA THR A 30 -11.06 -13.35 7.90
C THR A 30 -11.96 -13.30 9.13
N PRO A 31 -13.16 -12.70 9.05
CA PRO A 31 -14.03 -12.52 10.21
C PRO A 31 -14.64 -13.84 10.73
N ILE A 32 -14.60 -14.92 9.91
CA ILE A 32 -15.17 -16.22 10.25
C ILE A 32 -14.03 -17.19 10.57
N PRO A 33 -13.97 -17.76 11.80
CA PRO A 33 -12.82 -18.54 12.29
C PRO A 33 -12.36 -19.71 11.40
N ASN A 34 -13.27 -20.33 10.65
CA ASN A 34 -12.97 -21.53 9.86
C ASN A 34 -12.72 -21.21 8.37
N PHE A 35 -12.95 -19.97 7.92
CA PHE A 35 -12.85 -19.63 6.49
C PHE A 35 -11.40 -19.51 5.99
N SER A 36 -10.42 -19.46 6.89
CA SER A 36 -9.01 -19.41 6.54
C SER A 36 -8.32 -20.78 6.52
N GLU A 37 -8.99 -21.85 6.95
CA GLU A 37 -8.38 -23.19 7.09
C GLU A 37 -7.95 -23.78 5.74
N ALA A 38 -8.72 -23.53 4.67
CA ALA A 38 -8.40 -23.96 3.31
C ALA A 38 -7.49 -22.97 2.54
N GLY A 39 -6.98 -21.94 3.22
CA GLY A 39 -6.17 -20.88 2.62
C GLY A 39 -6.83 -19.50 2.68
N ARG A 40 -6.03 -18.45 2.54
CA ARG A 40 -6.49 -17.05 2.53
C ARG A 40 -6.66 -16.60 1.09
N HIS A 41 -7.87 -16.71 0.56
CA HIS A 41 -8.20 -16.22 -0.78
C HIS A 41 -8.69 -14.77 -0.71
N ARG A 42 -8.27 -13.94 -1.68
CA ARG A 42 -8.78 -12.57 -1.80
C ARG A 42 -10.22 -12.63 -2.31
N ALA A 43 -11.18 -12.28 -1.46
CA ALA A 43 -12.59 -12.08 -1.84
C ALA A 43 -12.94 -10.60 -2.07
N THR A 44 -12.07 -9.68 -1.63
CA THR A 44 -12.25 -8.22 -1.72
C THR A 44 -10.97 -7.52 -2.15
N ALA A 45 -11.09 -6.29 -2.67
CA ALA A 45 -9.98 -5.42 -3.10
C ALA A 45 -10.15 -3.98 -2.58
N ASP A 46 -9.11 -3.16 -2.70
CA ASP A 46 -9.11 -1.72 -2.42
C ASP A 46 -9.68 -1.33 -1.04
N PRO A 47 -9.16 -1.90 0.07
CA PRO A 47 -9.68 -1.62 1.40
C PRO A 47 -9.45 -0.15 1.81
N VAL A 48 -10.47 0.49 2.35
CA VAL A 48 -10.42 1.82 2.98
C VAL A 48 -11.01 1.73 4.39
N ILE A 49 -10.25 2.14 5.40
CA ILE A 49 -10.73 2.22 6.79
C ILE A 49 -10.96 3.68 7.14
N THR A 50 -12.13 3.99 7.72
CA THR A 50 -12.46 5.32 8.24
C THR A 50 -12.96 5.25 9.68
N LEU A 51 -12.65 6.28 10.46
CA LEU A 51 -13.16 6.47 11.82
C LEU A 51 -14.42 7.35 11.74
N TYR A 52 -15.54 6.85 12.26
CA TYR A 52 -16.78 7.60 12.33
C TYR A 52 -17.44 7.38 13.70
N LYS A 53 -17.65 8.48 14.45
CA LYS A 53 -18.28 8.48 15.78
C LYS A 53 -17.64 7.51 16.81
N GLY A 54 -16.34 7.26 16.69
CA GLY A 54 -15.60 6.36 17.58
C GLY A 54 -15.51 4.93 17.07
N ASP A 55 -16.19 4.59 15.98
CA ASP A 55 -16.18 3.26 15.37
C ASP A 55 -15.35 3.24 14.08
N TYR A 56 -14.67 2.12 13.84
CA TYR A 56 -13.93 1.88 12.60
C TYR A 56 -14.81 1.16 11.58
N TYR A 57 -14.89 1.73 10.38
CA TYR A 57 -15.60 1.16 9.24
C TYR A 57 -14.60 0.79 8.16
N LEU A 58 -14.67 -0.45 7.67
CA LEU A 58 -13.89 -0.96 6.55
C LEU A 58 -14.79 -1.06 5.31
N PHE A 59 -14.43 -0.33 4.26
CA PHE A 59 -15.02 -0.43 2.93
C PHE A 59 -14.06 -1.18 2.02
N SER A 60 -14.59 -2.02 1.13
CA SER A 60 -13.80 -2.74 0.14
C SER A 60 -14.66 -3.12 -1.05
N THR A 61 -14.08 -3.22 -2.24
CA THR A 61 -14.73 -3.79 -3.42
C THR A 61 -14.96 -5.28 -3.20
N ASN A 62 -16.19 -5.78 -3.32
CA ASN A 62 -16.49 -7.22 -3.30
C ASN A 62 -16.32 -7.81 -4.70
N GLN A 63 -15.85 -9.06 -4.80
CA GLN A 63 -15.74 -9.76 -6.10
C GLN A 63 -17.06 -10.38 -6.57
N TRP A 64 -18.01 -10.58 -5.66
CA TRP A 64 -19.41 -10.89 -5.95
C TRP A 64 -20.24 -9.73 -5.44
N GLY A 65 -20.75 -8.90 -6.35
CA GLY A 65 -21.65 -7.78 -6.07
C GLY A 65 -22.83 -8.19 -5.20
#